data_AF-A0A948T3J5-F1
#
_entry.id   AF-A0A948T3J5-F1
#
_cell.length_a   1.000
_cell.length_b   1.000
_cell.length_c   1.000
_cell.angle_alpha   90.00
_cell.angle_beta   90.00
_cell.angle_gamma   90.00
#
_symmetry.space_group_name_H-M   'P 1'
#
loop_
_entity.id
_entity.type
_entity.pdbx_description
1 polymer ?
#
loop_
_entity_poly.entity_id
_entity_poly.type
_entity_poly.pdbx_seq_one_letter_code
_entity_poly.pdbx_strand_id
1 'polypeptide(L)' 'QTEEKLRREQIKGKVAANQAHYEVGAKVRQTIKELGGTMPEDLPTPQKSIQQIEREHKKLKG' A
#
# COMPACT_ATOMS: atom_id res chain seq x y z
N GLN A 1 -6.35 -5.26 1.62
CA GLN A 1 -7.28 -4.93 0.53
C GLN A 1 -7.20 -5.94 -0.61
N THR A 2 -6.05 -6.10 -1.29
CA THR A 2 -5.97 -7.11 -2.35
C THR A 2 -6.00 -8.53 -1.82
N GLU A 3 -5.23 -8.87 -0.78
CA GLU A 3 -5.26 -10.23 -0.18
C GLU A 3 -6.66 -10.66 0.27
N GLU A 4 -7.43 -9.72 0.82
CA GLU A 4 -8.82 -9.94 1.21
C GLU A 4 -9.70 -10.25 -0.01
N LYS A 5 -9.53 -9.52 -1.12
CA LYS A 5 -10.21 -9.79 -2.39
C LYS A 5 -9.82 -11.16 -2.94
N LEU A 6 -8.53 -11.53 -2.92
CA LEU A 6 -8.05 -12.84 -3.39
C LEU A 6 -8.70 -13.97 -2.60
N ARG A 7 -8.76 -13.86 -1.27
CA ARG A 7 -9.36 -14.87 -0.39
C ARG A 7 -10.87 -15.00 -0.62
N ARG A 8 -11.59 -13.88 -0.72
CA ARG A 8 -13.05 -13.85 -0.92
C ARG A 8 -13.45 -14.44 -2.26
N GLU A 9 -12.74 -14.09 -3.33
CA GLU A 9 -13.04 -14.50 -4.70
C GLU A 9 -12.34 -15.82 -5.08
N GLN A 10 -11.66 -16.47 -4.12
CA GLN A 10 -10.92 -17.72 -4.31
C GLN A 10 -9.94 -17.66 -5.48
N ILE A 11 -9.36 -16.47 -5.71
CA ILE A 11 -8.44 -16.22 -6.82
C ILE A 11 -7.13 -16.96 -6.54
N LYS A 12 -6.76 -17.86 -7.46
CA LYS A 12 -5.56 -18.68 -7.37
C LYS A 12 -4.68 -18.48 -8.61
N GLY A 13 -3.39 -18.69 -8.43
CA GLY A 13 -2.40 -18.58 -9.50
C GLY A 13 -1.86 -17.17 -9.66
N LYS A 14 -0.57 -17.09 -10.03
CA LYS A 14 0.22 -15.85 -10.11
C LYS A 14 -0.43 -14.80 -11.02
N VAL A 15 -0.93 -15.21 -12.18
CA VAL A 15 -1.51 -14.28 -13.18
C VAL A 15 -2.75 -13.60 -12.63
N ALA A 16 -3.70 -14.37 -12.10
CA ALA A 16 -4.96 -13.83 -11.58
C ALA A 16 -4.73 -12.98 -10.31
N ALA A 17 -3.78 -13.39 -9.46
CA ALA A 17 -3.38 -12.57 -8.31
C ALA A 17 -2.80 -11.22 -8.75
N ASN A 18 -1.89 -11.22 -9.72
CA ASN A 18 -1.30 -10.00 -10.27
C ASN A 18 -2.37 -9.07 -10.87
N GLN A 19 -3.34 -9.62 -11.59
CA GLN A 19 -4.44 -8.86 -12.17
C GLN A 19 -5.29 -8.20 -11.06
N ALA A 20 -5.66 -8.93 -10.02
CA ALA A 20 -6.40 -8.37 -8.89
C ALA A 20 -5.61 -7.28 -8.14
N HIS A 21 -4.28 -7.44 -8.00
CA HIS A 21 -3.41 -6.40 -7.45
C HIS A 21 -3.43 -5.13 -8.31
N TYR A 22 -3.33 -5.28 -9.63
CA TYR A 22 -3.36 -4.17 -10.56
C TYR A 22 -4.68 -3.41 -10.51
N GLU A 23 -5.81 -4.11 -10.54
CA GLU A 23 -7.15 -3.51 -10.51
C GLU A 23 -7.42 -2.73 -9.22
N VAL A 24 -7.07 -3.32 -8.07
CA VAL A 24 -7.21 -2.65 -6.77
C VAL A 24 -6.34 -1.40 -6.74
N GLY A 25 -5.07 -1.50 -7.16
CA GLY A 25 -4.15 -0.36 -7.20
C GLY A 25 -4.60 0.74 -8.16
N ALA A 26 -5.13 0.40 -9.33
CA ALA A 26 -5.66 1.34 -10.30
C ALA A 26 -6.85 2.12 -9.73
N LYS A 27 -7.77 1.45 -9.03
CA LYS A 27 -8.91 2.11 -8.40
C LYS A 27 -8.48 3.07 -7.30
N VAL A 28 -7.52 2.67 -6.45
CA VAL A 28 -6.97 3.55 -5.41
C VAL A 28 -6.35 4.81 -6.03
N ARG A 29 -5.52 4.65 -7.06
CA ARG A 29 -4.92 5.77 -7.81
C ARG A 29 -5.97 6.71 -8.39
N GLN A 30 -7.01 6.15 -9.02
CA GLN A 30 -8.11 6.94 -9.56
C GLN A 30 -8.82 7.75 -8.48
N THR A 31 -9.15 7.13 -7.34
CA THR A 31 -9.81 7.84 -6.23
C THR A 31 -8.94 8.94 -5.63
N ILE A 32 -7.63 8.71 -5.46
CA ILE A 32 -6.70 9.76 -4.98
C ILE A 32 -6.71 10.95 -5.93
N LYS A 33 -6.65 10.70 -7.24
CA LYS A 33 -6.71 11.75 -8.27
C LYS A 33 -8.03 12.50 -8.26
N GLU A 34 -9.16 11.80 -8.16
CA GLU A 34 -10.50 12.40 -8.10
C GLU A 34 -10.69 13.28 -6.87
N LEU A 35 -10.08 12.92 -5.74
CA LEU A 35 -10.10 13.71 -4.51
C LEU A 35 -9.07 14.86 -4.51
N GLY A 36 -8.28 15.00 -5.57
CA GLY A 36 -7.22 16.02 -5.67
C GLY A 36 -6.02 15.77 -4.75
N GLY A 37 -5.80 14.51 -4.33
CA GLY A 37 -4.66 14.12 -3.50
C GLY A 37 -3.38 13.89 -4.30
N THR A 38 -2.24 13.86 -3.60
CA THR A 38 -0.95 13.51 -4.18
C THR A 38 -0.86 12.00 -4.45
N MET A 39 -0.37 11.63 -5.63
CA MET A 39 -0.23 10.24 -6.02
C MET A 39 0.84 9.52 -5.19
N PRO A 40 0.65 8.23 -4.82
CA PRO A 40 1.64 7.47 -4.05
C PRO A 40 3.03 7.41 -4.70
N GLU A 41 3.09 7.34 -6.04
CA GLU A 41 4.33 7.35 -6.83
C GLU A 41 5.07 8.70 -6.83
N ASP A 42 4.36 9.78 -6.55
CA ASP A 42 4.94 11.14 -6.45
C ASP A 42 5.38 11.47 -5.02
N LEU A 43 5.07 10.61 -4.04
CA LEU A 43 5.51 10.80 -2.68
C LEU A 43 7.02 10.56 -2.56
N PRO A 44 7.74 11.42 -1.82
CA PRO A 44 9.15 11.19 -1.58
C PRO A 44 9.33 9.91 -0.77
N THR A 45 10.41 9.18 -1.06
CA THR A 45 10.80 8.05 -0.20
C THR A 45 11.15 8.59 1.20
N PRO A 46 10.58 8.05 2.28
CA PRO A 46 10.89 8.48 3.64
C PRO A 46 12.38 8.34 3.94
N GLN A 47 12.98 9.32 4.63
CA GLN A 47 14.40 9.30 4.99
C GLN A 47 14.73 8.27 6.07
N LYS A 48 13.74 7.91 6.90
CA LYS A 48 13.86 6.92 7.96
C LYS A 48 12.92 5.75 7.70
N SER A 49 13.43 4.54 7.90
CA SER A 49 12.59 3.35 7.94
C SER A 49 11.72 3.33 9.20
N ILE A 50 10.61 2.59 9.14
CA ILE A 50 9.72 2.36 10.28
C ILE A 50 10.50 1.82 11.49
N GLN A 51 11.42 0.87 11.27
CA GLN A 51 12.24 0.28 12.34
C GLN A 51 13.14 1.32 13.04
N GLN A 52 13.68 2.30 12.31
CA GLN A 52 14.47 3.37 12.92
C GLN A 52 13.58 4.25 13.80
N ILE A 53 12.39 4.63 13.31
CA ILE A 53 11.42 5.43 14.07
C ILE A 53 11.00 4.69 15.36
N GLU A 54 10.72 3.39 15.28
CA GLU A 54 10.36 2.56 16.44
C GLU A 54 11.48 2.51 17.49
N ARG A 55 12.73 2.33 17.05
CA ARG A 55 13.90 2.33 17.95
C ARG A 55 14.10 3.69 18.63
N GLU A 56 13.95 4.79 17.90
CA GLU A 56 14.02 6.14 18.45
C GLU A 56 12.91 6.39 19.48
N HIS A 57 11.66 6.03 19.14
CA HIS A 57 10.53 6.13 20.07
C HIS A 57 10.74 5.31 21.35
N LYS A 58 11.31 4.11 21.26
CA LYS A 58 11.62 3.28 22.44
C LYS A 58 12.68 3.92 23.33
N LYS A 59 13.70 4.56 22.75
CA LYS A 59 14.75 5.28 23.50
C LYS A 59 14.25 6.55 24.18
N LEU A 60 13.24 7.22 23.61
CA LEU A 60 12.66 8.44 24.17
C LEU A 60 11.68 8.17 25.33
N LYS A 61 11.15 6.94 25.43
CA LYS A 61 10.19 6.53 26.47
C LYS A 61 10.82 5.80 27.66
N GLY A 62 12.12 5.52 27.61
CA GLY A 62 12.88 4.90 28.70
C GLY A 62 13.81 5.90 29.34
#